data_AF-A0A9K3JEF9-F1
#
_entry.id   AF-A0A9K3JEF9-F1
#
_cell.length_a   1.000
_cell.length_b   1.000
_cell.length_c   1.000
_cell.angle_alpha   90.00
_cell.angle_beta   90.00
_cell.angle_gamma   90.00
#
_symmetry.space_group_name_H-M   'P 1'
#
loop_
_entity.id
_entity.type
_entity.pdbx_description
1 polymer ?
#
loop_
_entity_poly.entity_id
_entity_poly.type
_entity_poly.pdbx_seq_one_letter_code
_entity_poly.pdbx_strand_id
1 'polypeptide(L)'
;MGRRRKATYSAAAHHHDHLNLFQILGYYGGIGDVELAAYMLQNANALEKIVIDPRTQLDKAIKATKDFSENNEEAARSSARLRLPPLLPQGVELVIL
;
A
#
# COMPACT_ATOMS: atom_id res chain seq x y z
N MET A 1 -22.59 8.96 -10.21
CA MET A 1 -21.81 9.78 -9.26
C MET A 1 -21.19 8.87 -8.22
N GLY A 2 -19.87 8.67 -8.24
CA GLY A 2 -19.19 7.81 -7.26
C GLY A 2 -19.12 8.50 -5.89
N ARG A 3 -19.57 7.80 -4.84
CA ARG A 3 -19.49 8.28 -3.45
C ARG A 3 -18.01 8.43 -3.07
N ARG A 4 -17.51 9.66 -3.06
CA ARG A 4 -16.17 10.00 -2.59
C ARG A 4 -16.12 9.68 -1.09
N ARG A 5 -15.51 8.55 -0.73
CA ARG A 5 -15.22 8.25 0.68
C ARG A 5 -14.32 9.37 1.19
N LYS A 6 -14.74 10.05 2.26
CA LYS A 6 -13.84 10.94 2.99
C LYS A 6 -12.83 10.01 3.66
N ALA A 7 -11.56 10.11 3.28
CA ALA A 7 -10.50 9.36 3.94
C ALA A 7 -10.40 9.88 5.38
N THR A 8 -11.02 9.15 6.31
CA THR A 8 -10.85 9.38 7.74
C THR A 8 -9.68 8.52 8.18
N TYR A 9 -8.48 9.06 8.07
CA TYR A 9 -7.30 8.45 8.69
C TYR A 9 -7.27 8.79 10.19
N SER A 10 -8.37 8.56 10.91
CA SER A 10 -8.31 8.76 12.37
C SER A 10 -7.37 7.72 12.93
N ALA A 11 -6.39 8.14 13.74
CA ALA A 11 -5.62 7.24 14.59
C ALA A 11 -6.60 6.25 15.24
N ALA A 12 -6.45 4.97 14.90
CA ALA A 12 -7.27 3.92 15.48
C ALA A 12 -7.01 3.89 16.98
N ALA A 13 -8.01 3.45 17.76
CA ALA A 13 -7.85 3.27 19.20
C ALA A 13 -6.75 2.25 19.58
N HIS A 14 -6.20 1.53 18.60
CA HIS A 14 -5.20 0.48 18.76
C HIS A 14 -4.01 0.73 17.83
N HIS A 15 -2.93 1.22 18.42
CA HIS A 15 -1.63 1.33 17.76
C HIS A 15 -0.95 -0.03 17.64
N HIS A 16 -0.13 -0.21 16.62
CA HIS A 16 0.77 -1.34 16.47
C HIS A 16 2.15 -0.98 17.01
N ASP A 17 2.33 -1.09 18.32
CA ASP A 17 3.54 -0.63 19.03
C ASP A 17 4.79 -1.48 18.79
N HIS A 18 4.65 -2.64 18.14
CA HIS A 18 5.75 -3.58 17.91
C HIS A 18 5.89 -4.00 16.44
N LEU A 19 5.07 -3.44 15.55
CA LEU A 19 5.14 -3.77 14.12
C LEU A 19 6.24 -2.93 13.47
N ASN A 20 7.36 -3.59 13.13
CA ASN A 20 8.54 -2.97 12.53
C ASN A 20 8.60 -3.06 10.99
N LEU A 21 7.97 -4.08 10.41
CA LEU A 21 7.90 -4.30 8.97
C LEU A 21 6.46 -4.54 8.53
N PHE A 22 6.01 -3.82 7.50
CA PHE A 22 4.73 -4.06 6.86
C PHE A 22 4.92 -4.27 5.35
N GLN A 23 4.30 -5.31 4.79
CA GLN A 23 4.41 -5.65 3.37
C GLN A 23 3.03 -5.78 2.74
N ILE A 24 2.80 -5.07 1.63
CA ILE A 24 1.62 -5.23 0.78
C ILE A 24 2.02 -5.98 -0.48
N LEU A 25 1.46 -7.17 -0.67
CA LEU A 25 1.66 -8.00 -1.86
C LEU A 25 0.46 -7.83 -2.81
N GLY A 26 0.73 -7.75 -4.12
CA GLY A 26 -0.29 -7.49 -5.12
C GLY A 26 -0.86 -6.08 -5.06
N TYR A 27 -0.07 -5.09 -4.63
CA TYR A 27 -0.47 -3.69 -4.60
C TYR A 27 -0.88 -3.22 -6.00
N TYR A 28 -2.13 -2.77 -6.17
CA TYR A 28 -2.67 -2.34 -7.46
C TYR A 28 -2.69 -0.81 -7.61
N GLY A 29 -2.43 -0.08 -6.53
CA GLY A 29 -2.50 1.38 -6.51
C GLY A 29 -3.93 1.93 -6.39
N GLY A 30 -4.88 1.05 -6.06
CA GLY A 30 -6.27 1.41 -5.80
C GLY A 30 -6.42 2.22 -4.51
N ILE A 31 -7.60 2.82 -4.32
CA ILE A 31 -7.89 3.59 -3.10
C ILE A 31 -7.72 2.72 -1.85
N GLY A 32 -8.16 1.46 -1.88
CA GLY A 32 -8.02 0.54 -0.75
C GLY A 32 -6.57 0.26 -0.37
N ASP A 33 -5.69 0.06 -1.36
CA ASP A 33 -4.27 -0.20 -1.10
C ASP A 33 -3.58 1.02 -0.48
N VAL A 34 -3.92 2.22 -0.98
CA VAL A 34 -3.42 3.49 -0.44
C VAL A 34 -3.96 3.72 0.98
N GLU A 35 -5.24 3.47 1.22
CA GLU A 35 -5.86 3.60 2.54
C GLU A 35 -5.19 2.65 3.55
N LEU A 36 -4.91 1.40 3.17
CA LEU A 36 -4.24 0.42 4.02
C LEU A 36 -2.79 0.83 4.33
N ALA A 37 -2.02 1.24 3.33
CA ALA A 37 -0.66 1.71 3.52
C ALA A 37 -0.62 2.95 4.44
N ALA A 38 -1.50 3.92 4.18
CA ALA A 38 -1.63 5.12 4.99
C ALA A 38 -2.02 4.83 6.44
N TYR A 39 -2.93 3.87 6.65
CA TYR A 39 -3.30 3.42 7.97
C TYR A 39 -2.08 2.89 8.72
N MET A 40 -1.28 2.01 8.10
CA MET A 40 -0.11 1.43 8.77
C MET A 40 0.94 2.47 9.08
N LEU A 41 1.21 3.39 8.14
CA LEU A 41 2.12 4.51 8.34
C LEU A 41 1.70 5.40 9.53
N GLN A 42 0.41 5.53 9.83
CA GLN A 42 -0.08 6.38 10.92
C GLN A 42 -0.27 5.64 12.25
N ASN A 43 -0.46 4.32 12.22
CA ASN A 43 -0.85 3.55 13.41
C ASN A 43 0.24 2.59 13.90
N ALA A 44 1.30 2.34 13.14
CA ALA A 44 2.41 1.50 13.56
C ALA A 44 3.58 2.34 14.09
N ASN A 45 3.61 2.53 15.41
CA ASN A 45 4.56 3.43 16.08
C ASN A 45 6.02 2.96 15.96
N ALA A 46 6.25 1.65 15.90
CA ALA A 46 7.58 1.06 15.76
C ALA A 46 7.94 0.71 14.30
N LEU A 47 7.16 1.18 13.32
CA LEU A 47 7.40 0.85 11.92
C LEU A 47 8.75 1.42 11.48
N GLU A 48 9.59 0.57 10.94
CA GLU A 48 10.88 0.95 10.36
C GLU A 48 10.82 0.85 8.84
N LYS A 49 9.99 -0.05 8.30
CA LYS A 49 9.95 -0.35 6.88
C LYS A 49 8.56 -0.71 6.39
N ILE A 50 8.19 -0.12 5.24
CA ILE A 50 7.04 -0.55 4.44
C ILE A 50 7.51 -1.01 3.06
N VAL A 51 7.02 -2.18 2.62
CA VAL A 51 7.34 -2.77 1.32
C VAL A 51 6.08 -2.87 0.48
N ILE A 52 6.12 -2.26 -0.70
CA ILE A 52 5.06 -2.32 -1.69
C ILE A 52 5.51 -3.22 -2.82
N ASP A 53 4.86 -4.39 -2.93
CA ASP A 53 5.10 -5.33 -4.02
C ASP A 53 3.86 -5.37 -4.92
N PRO A 54 3.93 -4.82 -6.14
CA PRO A 54 2.81 -4.83 -7.07
C PRO A 54 2.57 -6.22 -7.67
N ARG A 55 3.52 -7.14 -7.54
CA ARG A 55 3.41 -8.47 -8.13
C ARG A 55 2.30 -9.25 -7.45
N THR A 56 1.28 -9.58 -8.22
CA THR A 56 0.20 -10.43 -7.73
C THR A 56 0.69 -11.85 -7.51
N GLN A 57 0.35 -12.46 -6.37
CA GLN A 57 0.61 -13.89 -6.11
C GLN A 57 -0.40 -14.81 -6.79
N LEU A 58 -1.32 -14.25 -7.58
CA LEU A 58 -2.34 -15.03 -8.24
C LEU A 58 -1.73 -16.07 -9.21
N ASP A 59 -2.35 -17.24 -9.28
CA ASP A 59 -1.94 -18.30 -10.21
C ASP A 59 -1.81 -17.77 -11.63
N LYS A 60 -0.75 -18.20 -12.34
CA LYS A 60 -0.45 -17.78 -13.72
C LYS A 60 -1.65 -17.96 -14.66
N ALA A 61 -2.43 -19.02 -14.46
CA ALA A 61 -3.65 -19.30 -15.23
C ALA A 61 -4.73 -18.23 -15.05
N ILE A 62 -4.80 -17.61 -13.87
CA ILE A 62 -5.77 -16.53 -13.56
C ILE A 62 -5.18 -15.16 -13.92
N LYS A 63 -3.85 -14.98 -13.86
CA LYS A 63 -3.20 -13.77 -14.40
C LYS A 63 -3.46 -13.59 -15.89
N ALA A 64 -3.39 -14.70 -16.64
CA ALA A 64 -3.64 -14.72 -18.09
C ALA A 64 -5.10 -14.36 -18.46
N THR A 65 -6.07 -14.54 -17.56
CA THR A 65 -7.48 -14.24 -17.82
C THR A 65 -7.93 -12.87 -17.33
N LYS A 66 -7.17 -12.22 -16.45
CA LYS A 66 -7.56 -10.94 -15.83
C LYS A 66 -6.79 -9.70 -16.34
N ASP A 67 -6.06 -9.80 -17.45
CA ASP A 67 -5.24 -8.69 -17.99
C ASP A 67 -4.35 -8.01 -16.94
N PHE A 68 -3.88 -8.75 -15.92
CA PHE A 68 -2.85 -8.28 -15.00
C PHE A 68 -1.50 -8.33 -15.71
N SER A 69 -1.29 -7.37 -16.60
CA SER A 69 -0.05 -7.20 -17.36
C SER A 69 1.01 -6.46 -16.55
N GLU A 70 2.27 -6.56 -16.96
CA GLU A 70 3.40 -5.78 -16.42
C GLU A 70 3.13 -4.26 -16.41
N ASN A 71 2.30 -3.78 -17.34
CA ASN A 71 1.87 -2.38 -17.41
C ASN A 71 1.06 -1.97 -16.17
N ASN A 72 0.30 -2.89 -15.59
CA ASN A 72 -0.46 -2.65 -14.36
C ASN A 72 0.46 -2.58 -13.13
N GLU A 73 1.56 -3.35 -13.12
CA GLU A 73 2.54 -3.28 -12.04
C GLU A 73 3.25 -1.93 -12.02
N GLU A 74 3.67 -1.40 -13.17
CA GLU A 74 4.33 -0.09 -13.22
C GLU A 74 3.36 1.06 -12.88
N ALA A 75 2.10 0.96 -13.30
CA ALA A 75 1.06 1.90 -12.86
C ALA A 75 0.87 1.87 -11.34
N ALA A 76 0.90 0.67 -10.74
CA ALA A 76 0.82 0.50 -9.30
C ALA A 76 2.05 1.09 -8.58
N ARG A 77 3.28 0.85 -9.08
CA ARG A 77 4.51 1.48 -8.56
C ARG A 77 4.42 3.00 -8.64
N SER A 78 3.97 3.53 -9.77
CA SER A 78 3.80 4.97 -9.98
C SER A 78 2.79 5.58 -9.01
N SER A 79 1.68 4.88 -8.76
CA SER A 79 0.69 5.28 -7.74
C SER A 79 1.31 5.30 -6.34
N ALA A 80 2.06 4.27 -5.96
CA ALA A 80 2.75 4.21 -4.66
C ALA A 80 3.77 5.35 -4.50
N ARG A 81 4.62 5.59 -5.52
CA ARG A 81 5.60 6.69 -5.54
C ARG A 81 4.95 8.06 -5.41
N LEU A 82 3.75 8.26 -5.96
CA LEU A 82 3.07 9.55 -5.90
C LEU A 82 2.36 9.76 -4.55
N ARG A 83 1.75 8.72 -3.99
CA ARG A 83 0.77 8.86 -2.90
C ARG A 83 1.33 8.56 -1.50
N LEU A 84 2.33 7.70 -1.39
CA LEU A 84 2.84 7.25 -0.09
C LEU A 84 3.93 8.14 0.51
N PRO A 85 4.87 8.73 -0.26
CA PRO A 85 5.93 9.55 0.34
C PRO A 85 5.45 10.71 1.24
N PRO A 86 4.37 11.45 0.90
CA PRO A 86 3.86 12.50 1.77
C PRO A 86 3.32 12.02 3.12
N LEU A 87 3.08 10.71 3.28
CA LEU A 87 2.52 10.09 4.47
C LEU A 87 3.58 9.39 5.33
N LEU A 88 4.84 9.33 4.88
CA LEU A 88 5.90 8.63 5.59
C LEU A 88 6.25 9.35 6.90
N PRO A 89 6.18 8.67 8.05
CA PRO A 89 6.79 9.16 9.27
C PRO A 89 8.31 9.27 9.10
N GLN A 90 8.91 10.16 9.89
CA GLN A 90 10.36 10.30 9.92
C GLN A 90 11.03 8.97 10.32
N GLY A 91 12.01 8.53 9.54
CA GLY A 91 12.78 7.31 9.81
C GLY A 91 12.18 6.02 9.22
N VAL A 92 10.98 6.06 8.64
CA VAL A 92 10.39 4.90 7.94
C VAL A 92 10.94 4.80 6.53
N GLU A 93 11.46 3.62 6.17
CA GLU A 93 11.90 3.29 4.82
C GLU A 93 10.72 2.80 3.95
N LEU A 94 10.49 3.44 2.80
CA LEU A 94 9.55 2.95 1.77
C LEU A 94 10.32 2.24 0.67
N VAL A 95 10.05 0.95 0.49
CA VAL A 95 10.60 0.13 -0.59
C VAL A 95 9.48 -0.24 -1.56
N ILE A 96 9.68 0.04 -2.85
CA ILE A 96 8.75 -0.32 -3.92
C ILE A 96 9.46 -1.31 -4.85
N LEU A 97 8.97 -2.54 -4.91
CA LEU A 97 9.52 -3.65 -5.71
C LEU A 97 8.94 -3.69 -7.12
#